data_AF-A0A7S2WHH5-F1
#
_entry.id   AF-A0A7S2WHH5-F1
#
_cell.length_a   1.000
_cell.length_b   1.000
_cell.length_c   1.000
_cell.angle_alpha   90.00
_cell.angle_beta   90.00
_cell.angle_gamma   90.00
#
_symmetry.space_group_name_H-M   'P 1'
#
loop_
_entity.id
_entity.type
_entity.pdbx_description
1 polymer ?
#
loop_
_entity_poly.entity_id
_entity_poly.type
_entity_poly.pdbx_seq_one_letter_code
_entity_poly.pdbx_strand_id
1 'polypeptide(L)'
;LAALKQKYRNLRRAVNEDDLLFADENFSIDPLCGQVWSHSSKDVTVTFRPQIAADYVSIACLSVSGREHRLPFKIMGQGIGPKACFAFQTVDVGKVFIH
;
A
#
# COMPACT_ATOMS: atom_id res chain seq x y z
N LEU A 1 -18.11 -27.30 21.88
CA LEU A 1 -16.81 -26.68 22.23
C LEU A 1 -15.63 -27.29 21.46
N ALA A 2 -15.46 -28.62 21.41
CA ALA A 2 -14.33 -29.26 20.71
C ALA A 2 -14.26 -29.00 19.19
N ALA A 3 -15.40 -29.06 18.49
CA ALA A 3 -15.49 -28.81 17.05
C ALA A 3 -15.12 -27.37 16.67
N LEU A 4 -15.53 -26.38 17.48
CA LEU A 4 -15.16 -24.98 17.28
C LEU A 4 -13.65 -24.77 17.47
N LYS A 5 -13.06 -25.42 18.49
CA LYS A 5 -11.60 -25.38 18.75
C LYS A 5 -10.80 -25.98 17.59
N GLN A 6 -11.29 -27.07 17.00
CA GLN A 6 -10.68 -27.69 15.82
C GLN A 6 -10.80 -26.82 14.58
N LYS A 7 -11.98 -26.22 14.35
CA LYS A 7 -12.20 -25.27 13.25
C LYS A 7 -11.24 -24.07 13.35
N TYR A 8 -11.06 -23.51 14.54
CA TYR A 8 -10.09 -22.44 14.79
C TYR A 8 -8.63 -22.87 14.58
N ARG A 9 -8.26 -24.10 14.96
CA ARG A 9 -6.90 -24.63 14.70
C ARG A 9 -6.63 -24.79 13.20
N ASN A 10 -7.59 -25.32 12.46
CA ASN A 10 -7.45 -25.50 11.01
C ASN A 10 -7.40 -24.15 10.29
N LEU A 11 -8.22 -23.17 10.70
CA LEU A 11 -8.17 -21.83 10.16
C LEU A 11 -6.84 -21.13 10.46
N ARG A 12 -6.33 -21.26 11.68
CA ARG A 12 -5.00 -20.75 12.04
C ARG A 12 -3.88 -21.40 11.24
N ARG A 13 -3.97 -22.71 10.96
CA ARG A 13 -2.99 -23.40 10.10
C ARG A 13 -3.04 -22.87 8.68
N ALA A 14 -4.23 -22.77 8.08
CA ALA A 14 -4.38 -22.23 6.73
C ALA A 14 -3.85 -20.79 6.59
N VAL A 15 -4.11 -19.92 7.58
CA VAL A 15 -3.58 -18.55 7.63
C VAL A 15 -2.07 -18.50 7.86
N ASN A 16 -1.48 -19.54 8.47
CA ASN A 16 -0.04 -19.64 8.69
C ASN A 16 0.70 -20.27 7.50
N GLU A 17 -0.03 -20.99 6.64
CA GLU A 17 0.46 -21.61 5.39
C GLU A 17 0.38 -20.63 4.21
N ASP A 18 -0.52 -19.65 4.27
CA ASP A 18 -0.54 -18.51 3.35
C ASP A 18 0.47 -17.46 3.85
N ASP A 19 1.47 -17.10 3.04
CA ASP A 19 2.56 -16.20 3.47
C ASP A 19 2.07 -14.79 3.84
N LEU A 20 0.79 -14.47 3.57
CA LEU A 20 0.17 -13.16 3.79
C LEU A 20 1.10 -12.05 3.30
N LEU A 21 1.65 -12.24 2.10
CA LEU A 21 2.56 -11.31 1.49
C LEU A 21 1.90 -9.94 1.38
N PHE A 22 2.70 -8.89 1.56
CA PHE A 22 2.20 -7.53 1.47
C PHE A 22 1.52 -7.30 0.13
N ALA A 23 0.26 -6.86 0.16
CA ALA A 23 -0.54 -6.54 -1.00
C ALA A 23 -1.28 -5.22 -0.74
N ASP A 24 -1.11 -4.28 -1.66
CA ASP A 24 -1.73 -2.97 -1.65
C ASP A 24 -1.95 -2.54 -3.11
N GLU A 25 -3.02 -1.80 -3.39
CA GLU A 25 -3.35 -1.37 -4.76
C GLU A 25 -2.41 -0.24 -5.25
N ASN A 26 -1.88 0.56 -4.32
CA ASN A 26 -1.09 1.75 -4.62
C ASN A 26 0.39 1.57 -4.28
N PHE A 27 0.73 0.64 -3.38
CA PHE A 27 2.10 0.33 -3.01
C PHE A 27 2.52 -1.08 -3.44
N SER A 28 3.70 -1.22 -4.04
CA SER A 28 4.33 -2.51 -4.27
C SER A 28 5.74 -2.53 -3.69
N ILE A 29 6.14 -3.67 -3.10
CA ILE A 29 7.44 -3.85 -2.47
C ILE A 29 8.19 -4.96 -3.23
N ASP A 30 9.43 -4.73 -3.61
CA ASP A 30 10.27 -5.74 -4.27
C ASP A 30 11.74 -5.69 -3.78
N PRO A 31 12.33 -6.81 -3.34
CA PRO A 31 11.71 -8.12 -3.17
C PRO A 31 10.86 -8.20 -1.88
N LEU A 32 9.78 -8.99 -1.91
CA LEU A 32 8.91 -9.24 -0.74
C LEU A 32 9.55 -10.12 0.34
N CYS A 33 10.54 -10.93 -0.05
CA CYS A 33 11.24 -11.84 0.84
C CYS A 33 12.73 -11.92 0.50
N GLY A 34 13.52 -12.39 1.45
CA GLY A 34 14.94 -12.58 1.24
C GLY A 34 15.68 -12.94 2.51
N GLN A 35 16.98 -13.09 2.36
CA GLN A 35 17.90 -13.37 3.46
C GLN A 35 18.93 -12.25 3.57
N VAL A 36 19.28 -11.92 4.80
CA VAL A 36 20.35 -10.97 5.13
C VAL A 36 21.40 -11.72 5.95
N TRP A 37 22.66 -11.65 5.54
CA TRP A 37 23.79 -12.28 6.23
C TRP A 37 24.32 -11.39 7.36
N SER A 38 25.13 -11.97 8.25
CA SER A 38 25.81 -11.19 9.29
C SER A 38 26.67 -10.09 8.66
N HIS A 39 26.65 -8.91 9.28
CA HIS A 39 27.37 -7.71 8.79
C HIS A 39 27.01 -7.27 7.35
N SER A 40 25.83 -7.66 6.85
CA SER A 40 25.33 -7.23 5.54
C SER A 40 24.01 -6.48 5.65
N SER A 41 23.66 -5.75 4.59
CA SER A 41 22.36 -5.12 4.40
C SER A 41 21.79 -5.55 3.05
N LYS A 42 20.47 -5.39 2.89
CA LYS A 42 19.77 -5.65 1.64
C LYS A 42 18.77 -4.55 1.39
N ASP A 43 18.80 -4.01 0.18
CA ASP A 43 17.86 -2.97 -0.22
C ASP A 43 16.56 -3.58 -0.73
N VAL A 44 15.48 -2.85 -0.50
CA VAL A 44 14.13 -3.18 -0.95
C VAL A 44 13.52 -1.93 -1.57
N THR A 45 12.88 -2.10 -2.72
CA THR A 45 12.25 -1.01 -3.47
C THR A 45 10.77 -0.95 -3.16
N VAL A 46 10.29 0.23 -2.73
CA VAL A 46 8.86 0.52 -2.59
C VAL A 46 8.43 1.40 -3.75
N THR A 47 7.50 0.93 -4.57
CA THR A 47 6.91 1.71 -5.66
C THR A 47 5.53 2.20 -5.27
N PHE A 48 5.26 3.49 -5.47
CA PHE A 48 3.98 4.13 -5.19
C PHE A 48 3.29 4.57 -6.49
N ARG A 49 2.05 4.13 -6.71
CA ARG A 49 1.23 4.40 -7.90
C ARG A 49 -0.20 4.80 -7.48
N PRO A 50 -0.39 6.05 -6.99
CA PRO A 50 -1.69 6.51 -6.54
C PRO A 50 -2.69 6.61 -7.70
N GLN A 51 -3.91 6.10 -7.51
CA GLN A 51 -4.99 6.21 -8.50
C GLN A 51 -5.72 7.55 -8.45
N ILE A 52 -5.80 8.15 -7.26
CA ILE A 52 -6.48 9.42 -7.03
C ILE A 52 -5.62 10.39 -6.22
N ALA A 53 -6.00 11.67 -6.27
CA ALA A 53 -5.39 12.74 -5.49
C ALA A 53 -5.83 12.65 -4.01
N ALA A 54 -5.04 11.95 -3.20
CA ALA A 54 -5.33 11.71 -1.79
C ALA A 54 -4.05 11.40 -1.01
N ASP A 55 -4.14 11.44 0.32
CA ASP A 55 -3.09 10.91 1.20
C ASP A 55 -3.28 9.40 1.39
N TYR A 56 -2.22 8.64 1.23
CA TYR A 56 -2.20 7.19 1.36
C TYR A 56 -1.31 6.77 2.52
N VAL A 57 -1.80 5.82 3.31
CA VAL A 57 -1.06 5.20 4.40
C VAL A 57 -1.26 3.70 4.33
N SER A 58 -0.16 2.96 4.32
CA SER A 58 -0.17 1.50 4.36
C SER A 58 0.81 1.00 5.42
N ILE A 59 0.52 -0.14 6.05
CA ILE A 59 1.39 -0.74 7.07
C ILE A 59 1.75 -2.15 6.61
N ALA A 60 3.00 -2.35 6.22
CA ALA A 60 3.56 -3.67 5.99
C ALA A 60 4.08 -4.25 7.31
N CYS A 61 3.99 -5.57 7.49
CA CYS A 61 4.50 -6.24 8.69
C CYS A 61 5.65 -7.17 8.31
N LEU A 62 6.89 -6.76 8.61
CA LEU A 62 8.09 -7.55 8.33
C LEU A 62 8.20 -8.71 9.34
N SER A 63 8.18 -9.94 8.81
CA SER A 63 8.46 -11.16 9.56
C SER A 63 9.95 -11.48 9.49
N VAL A 64 10.59 -11.70 10.64
CA VAL A 64 11.99 -12.10 10.73
C VAL A 64 12.08 -13.44 11.45
N SER A 65 12.69 -14.43 10.80
CA SER A 65 12.91 -15.74 11.41
C SER A 65 13.65 -15.61 12.75
N GLY A 66 13.13 -16.26 13.78
CA GLY A 66 13.68 -16.19 15.14
C GLY A 66 13.18 -14.99 15.97
N ARG A 67 12.38 -14.08 15.39
CA ARG A 67 11.72 -13.00 16.11
C ARG A 67 10.24 -13.33 16.30
N GLU A 68 9.77 -13.29 17.54
CA GLU A 68 8.36 -13.59 17.86
C GLU A 68 7.40 -12.51 17.32
N HIS A 69 7.82 -11.25 17.37
CA HIS A 69 6.98 -10.10 17.00
C HIS A 69 7.36 -9.57 15.62
N ARG A 70 6.38 -9.47 14.72
CA ARG A 70 6.54 -8.80 13.42
C ARG A 70 6.82 -7.31 13.62
N LEU A 71 7.65 -6.76 12.74
CA LEU A 71 8.03 -5.35 12.74
C LEU A 71 7.08 -4.56 11.83
N PRO A 72 6.31 -3.58 12.35
CA PRO A 72 5.49 -2.74 11.50
C PRO A 72 6.38 -1.76 10.73
N PHE A 73 6.10 -1.63 9.43
CA PHE A 73 6.74 -0.70 8.50
C PHE A 73 5.65 0.16 7.88
N LYS A 74 5.56 1.43 8.32
CA LYS A 74 4.58 2.39 7.85
C LYS A 74 5.08 3.08 6.59
N ILE A 75 4.29 3.01 5.52
CA ILE A 75 4.55 3.63 4.23
C ILE A 75 3.51 4.74 4.03
N MET A 76 3.96 5.91 3.58
CA MET A 76 3.10 7.06 3.34
C MET A 76 3.42 7.67 1.97
N GLY A 77 2.40 8.15 1.29
CA GLY A 77 2.53 8.82 0.00
C GLY A 77 1.36 9.74 -0.26
N GLN A 78 1.57 10.79 -1.06
CA GLN A 78 0.52 11.71 -1.45
C GLN A 78 0.32 11.65 -2.96
N GLY A 79 -0.88 11.29 -3.39
CA GLY A 79 -1.31 11.42 -4.77
C GLY A 79 -1.65 12.88 -5.05
N ILE A 80 -1.02 13.47 -6.06
CA ILE A 80 -1.29 14.84 -6.49
C ILE A 80 -2.06 14.77 -7.80
N GLY A 81 -3.27 15.33 -7.81
CA GLY A 81 -4.09 15.45 -9.01
C GLY A 81 -3.55 16.53 -9.96
N PRO A 82 -4.00 16.51 -11.23
CA PRO A 82 -3.64 17.57 -12.16
C PRO A 82 -4.13 18.93 -11.63
N LYS A 83 -3.26 19.94 -11.67
CA LYS A 83 -3.65 21.33 -11.39
C LYS A 83 -4.39 21.89 -12.60
N ALA A 84 -5.69 21.65 -12.68
CA ALA A 84 -6.54 22.30 -13.68
C ALA A 84 -6.87 23.72 -13.20
N CYS A 85 -6.12 24.70 -13.71
CA CYS A 85 -6.45 26.11 -13.54
C CYS A 85 -7.15 26.59 -14.81
N PHE A 86 -8.32 27.23 -14.67
CA PHE A 86 -8.84 28.03 -15.77
C PHE A 86 -7.84 29.16 -16.05
N ALA A 87 -7.29 29.20 -17.27
CA ALA A 87 -6.33 30.24 -17.65
C ALA A 87 -6.96 31.64 -17.66
N PHE A 88 -8.29 31.73 -17.63
CA PHE A 88 -9.05 32.97 -17.71
C PHE A 88 -10.20 32.93 -16.70
N GLN A 89 -10.29 33.94 -15.83
CA GLN A 89 -11.45 34.15 -14.95
C GLN A 89 -12.64 34.78 -15.69
N THR A 90 -12.39 35.31 -16.89
CA THR A 90 -13.36 35.99 -17.74
C THR A 90 -13.05 35.67 -19.19
N VAL A 91 -14.07 35.19 -19.90
CA VAL A 91 -14.07 35.05 -21.35
C VAL A 91 -14.92 36.19 -21.90
N ASP A 92 -14.32 37.08 -22.69
CA ASP A 92 -15.07 38.07 -23.47
C ASP A 92 -15.72 37.34 -24.64
N VAL A 93 -17.05 37.20 -24.58
CA VAL A 93 -17.85 36.50 -25.59
C VAL A 93 -18.21 37.43 -26.77
N GLY A 94 -17.74 38.69 -26.75
CA GLY A 94 -18.10 39.68 -27.74
C GLY A 94 -19.61 40.00 -27.74
N LYS A 95 -20.11 40.57 -28.84
CA LYS A 95 -21.53 40.94 -28.95
C LYS A 95 -22.41 39.70 -29.14
N VAL A 96 -23.17 39.35 -28.11
CA VAL A 96 -24.19 38.30 -28.15
C VAL A 96 -25.50 38.90 -28.67
N PHE A 97 -26.09 38.27 -29.69
CA PHE A 97 -27.43 38.59 -30.18
C PHE A 97 -28.38 37.46 -29.76
N ILE A 98 -29.47 37.81 -29.09
CA ILE A 98 -30.56 36.89 -28.75
C ILE A 98 -31.69 37.19 -29.73
N HIS A 99 -32.15 36.15 -30.44
CA HIS A 99 -33.19 36.24 -31.46
C HIS A 99 -34.56 35.85 -30.89
#